data_AF-A0A535EKF8-F1
#
_entry.id   AF-A0A535EKF8-F1
#
_cell.length_a   1.000
_cell.length_b   1.000
_cell.length_c   1.000
_cell.angle_alpha   90.00
_cell.angle_beta   90.00
_cell.angle_gamma   90.00
#
_symmetry.space_group_name_H-M   'P 1'
#
loop_
_entity.id
_entity.type
_entity.pdbx_description
1 polymer ?
#
loop_
_entity_poly.entity_id
_entity_poly.type
_entity_poly.pdbx_seq_one_letter_code
_entity_poly.pdbx_strand_id
1 'polypeptide(L)'
;SLVLGGTELDTTAYPHAGTTADPLSDADVRAEVARAARRHGWAEDVNHLYLVYTGLDVAECDGGLSYCNMAPSFQFCAYHLTFDDAGRQAVYAFMGDHALGGAATGPACGTTPGGRVATEPDDDVTADAQVSVTAHELAESVTDPTGGGWAGGAGGGEIGDKCANQSSLRNAAGADLYLNGTAYSVQMLWSRSVAACAMSLCGTSVCGTLPGVRQTAAAGRAAADGTVAVAVSVSVRNPSDTDALAGAAVVETLPAGLTYVAGSAHPAPASASGGALRWDLGPIAVHDQRDVTFRVRASGAGSDPRLCVGLSWWDMLGEPQPAPPPACATP
;
A
#
# COMPACT_ATOMS: atom_id res chain seq x y z
N SER A 1 -13.85 10.21 -12.46
CA SER A 1 -13.30 10.79 -11.22
C SER A 1 -14.31 10.56 -10.12
N LEU A 2 -13.87 10.07 -8.97
CA LEU A 2 -14.73 9.95 -7.78
C LEU A 2 -14.68 11.26 -7.00
N VAL A 3 -15.82 11.69 -6.46
CA VAL A 3 -15.91 12.87 -5.60
C VAL A 3 -16.85 12.53 -4.45
N LEU A 4 -16.54 12.98 -3.23
CA LEU A 4 -17.44 12.87 -2.09
C LEU A 4 -18.69 13.73 -2.34
N GLY A 5 -19.86 13.09 -2.50
CA GLY A 5 -21.13 13.76 -2.78
C GLY A 5 -21.75 14.45 -1.55
N GLY A 6 -21.45 13.96 -0.35
CA GLY A 6 -21.95 14.47 0.93
C GLY A 6 -21.71 13.47 2.05
N THR A 7 -21.92 13.90 3.29
CA THR A 7 -21.90 13.04 4.48
C THR A 7 -23.02 13.45 5.43
N GLU A 8 -23.52 12.48 6.19
CA GLU A 8 -24.49 12.69 7.26
C GLU A 8 -24.07 11.82 8.45
N LEU A 9 -24.11 12.39 9.66
CA LEU A 9 -24.09 11.61 10.89
C LEU A 9 -25.53 11.48 11.38
N ASP A 10 -26.13 10.31 11.18
CA ASP A 10 -27.46 10.03 11.70
C ASP A 10 -27.37 9.58 13.17
N THR A 11 -28.01 10.34 14.07
CA THR A 11 -28.06 10.02 15.50
C THR A 11 -29.36 9.36 15.93
N THR A 12 -30.22 8.98 14.97
CA THR A 12 -31.43 8.21 15.22
C THR A 12 -31.05 6.84 15.76
N ALA A 13 -31.77 6.35 16.77
CA ALA A 13 -31.54 5.02 17.30
C ALA A 13 -31.72 3.96 16.21
N TYR A 14 -30.87 2.94 16.23
CA TYR A 14 -31.00 1.78 15.35
C TYR A 14 -32.38 1.12 15.51
N PRO A 15 -32.95 0.56 14.43
CA PRO A 15 -34.21 -0.18 14.51
C PRO A 15 -34.10 -1.48 15.32
N HIS A 16 -32.88 -2.01 15.46
CA HIS A 16 -32.55 -3.21 16.23
C HIS A 16 -31.42 -2.91 17.24
N ALA A 17 -31.23 -3.80 18.22
CA ALA A 17 -30.19 -3.65 19.23
C ALA A 17 -28.76 -3.74 18.66
N GLY A 18 -28.57 -4.24 17.43
CA GLY A 18 -27.26 -4.40 16.81
C GLY A 18 -26.44 -5.50 17.47
N THR A 19 -27.08 -6.54 17.99
CA THR A 19 -26.40 -7.69 18.62
C THR A 19 -26.61 -8.95 17.79
N THR A 20 -25.82 -10.00 17.99
CA THR A 20 -26.03 -11.27 17.26
C THR A 20 -27.38 -11.95 17.52
N ALA A 21 -28.10 -11.55 18.58
CA ALA A 21 -29.44 -12.03 18.87
C ALA A 21 -30.56 -11.13 18.31
N ASP A 22 -30.24 -9.87 18.02
CA ASP A 22 -31.13 -8.86 17.46
C ASP A 22 -30.30 -7.92 16.56
N PRO A 23 -29.84 -8.43 15.39
CA PRO A 23 -28.96 -7.70 14.49
C PRO A 23 -29.77 -6.76 13.60
N LEU A 24 -29.08 -5.79 12.99
CA LEU A 24 -29.60 -5.13 11.81
C LEU A 24 -29.78 -6.14 10.68
N SER A 25 -30.70 -5.82 9.76
CA SER A 25 -30.86 -6.50 8.49
C SER A 25 -30.45 -5.59 7.34
N ASP A 26 -30.17 -6.19 6.18
CA ASP A 26 -30.02 -5.46 4.92
C ASP A 26 -31.19 -4.48 4.64
N ALA A 27 -32.41 -4.87 5.00
CA ALA A 27 -33.58 -3.99 4.83
C ALA A 27 -33.47 -2.71 5.67
N ASP A 28 -32.83 -2.77 6.84
CA ASP A 28 -32.57 -1.59 7.67
C ASP A 28 -31.52 -0.68 7.03
N VAL A 29 -30.47 -1.26 6.42
CA VAL A 29 -29.44 -0.53 5.69
C VAL A 29 -30.05 0.19 4.47
N ARG A 30 -30.88 -0.51 3.68
CA ARG A 30 -31.59 0.11 2.54
C ARG A 30 -32.56 1.20 2.97
N ALA A 31 -33.24 1.01 4.10
CA ALA A 31 -34.12 2.03 4.66
C ALA A 31 -33.34 3.28 5.09
N GLU A 32 -32.11 3.13 5.62
CA GLU A 32 -31.21 4.25 5.92
C GLU A 32 -30.85 5.02 4.64
N VAL A 33 -30.39 4.31 3.61
CA VAL A 33 -30.00 4.93 2.32
C VAL A 33 -31.16 5.73 1.73
N ALA A 34 -32.35 5.13 1.63
CA ALA A 34 -33.53 5.80 1.10
C ALA A 34 -33.93 7.02 1.95
N ARG A 35 -33.77 6.94 3.28
CA ARG A 35 -34.06 8.05 4.20
C ARG A 35 -33.08 9.20 3.99
N ALA A 36 -31.78 8.94 4.00
CA ALA A 36 -30.72 9.92 3.78
C ALA A 36 -30.86 10.58 2.40
N ALA A 37 -31.08 9.79 1.36
CA ALA A 37 -31.27 10.28 0.00
C ALA A 37 -32.48 11.23 -0.10
N ARG A 38 -33.62 10.88 0.49
CA ARG A 38 -34.82 11.74 0.51
C ARG A 38 -34.62 13.01 1.34
N ARG A 39 -33.96 12.92 2.50
CA ARG A 39 -33.68 14.07 3.37
C ARG A 39 -32.80 15.11 2.67
N HIS A 40 -31.77 14.66 1.98
CA HIS A 40 -30.77 15.55 1.37
C HIS A 40 -31.04 15.85 -0.11
N GLY A 41 -31.95 15.12 -0.75
CA GLY A 41 -32.13 15.18 -2.20
C GLY A 41 -30.92 14.60 -2.95
N TRP A 42 -30.21 13.64 -2.36
CA TRP A 42 -29.10 12.97 -3.02
C TRP A 42 -29.62 12.07 -4.14
N ALA A 43 -28.83 11.94 -5.21
CA ALA A 43 -29.20 11.16 -6.38
C ALA A 43 -29.00 9.67 -6.14
N GLU A 44 -29.99 8.88 -6.55
CA GLU A 44 -29.94 7.41 -6.54
C GLU A 44 -29.88 6.94 -7.99
N ASP A 45 -28.65 6.63 -8.44
CA ASP A 45 -28.35 6.02 -9.73
C ASP A 45 -26.99 5.30 -9.67
N VAL A 46 -26.62 4.58 -10.73
CA VAL A 46 -25.38 3.79 -10.82
C VAL A 46 -24.08 4.60 -10.74
N ASN A 47 -24.14 5.94 -10.79
CA ASN A 47 -22.97 6.81 -10.63
C ASN A 47 -22.82 7.32 -9.19
N HIS A 48 -23.71 6.91 -8.27
CA HIS A 48 -23.72 7.32 -6.87
C HIS A 48 -23.70 6.08 -5.97
N LEU A 49 -22.69 6.02 -5.10
CA LEU A 49 -22.54 4.97 -4.08
C LEU A 49 -22.81 5.55 -2.71
N TYR A 50 -23.63 4.87 -1.93
CA TYR A 50 -23.91 5.18 -0.53
C TYR A 50 -23.12 4.23 0.37
N LEU A 51 -22.15 4.75 1.12
CA LEU A 51 -21.39 3.97 2.10
C LEU A 51 -22.03 4.15 3.48
N VAL A 52 -22.60 3.09 4.05
CA VAL A 52 -23.32 3.14 5.33
C VAL A 52 -22.45 2.57 6.45
N TYR A 53 -21.82 3.45 7.20
CA TYR A 53 -20.99 3.09 8.36
C TYR A 53 -21.85 2.93 9.60
N THR A 54 -21.73 1.79 10.27
CA THR A 54 -22.34 1.58 11.59
C THR A 54 -21.38 1.98 12.70
N GLY A 55 -21.92 2.08 13.92
CA GLY A 55 -21.11 2.22 15.11
C GLY A 55 -20.35 0.92 15.41
N LEU A 56 -19.29 1.07 16.20
CA LEU A 56 -18.47 -0.03 16.65
C LEU A 56 -19.28 -1.23 17.20
N ASP A 57 -18.98 -2.42 16.69
CA ASP A 57 -19.55 -3.71 17.11
C ASP A 57 -21.07 -3.83 16.93
N VAL A 58 -21.65 -3.09 15.98
CA VAL A 58 -23.04 -3.27 15.55
C VAL A 58 -23.16 -4.47 14.60
N ALA A 59 -23.93 -5.46 15.04
CA ALA A 59 -24.24 -6.65 14.25
C ALA A 59 -25.22 -6.34 13.12
N GLU A 60 -24.90 -6.85 11.94
CA GLU A 60 -25.77 -6.99 10.79
C GLU A 60 -25.72 -8.47 10.35
N CYS A 61 -26.89 -9.01 10.02
CA CYS A 61 -27.01 -10.38 9.55
C CYS A 61 -27.91 -10.44 8.32
N ASP A 62 -27.30 -10.35 7.13
CA ASP A 62 -28.00 -10.62 5.88
C ASP A 62 -28.35 -12.12 5.74
N GLY A 63 -29.52 -12.45 5.21
CA GLY A 63 -29.93 -13.85 5.03
C GLY A 63 -30.18 -14.67 6.32
N GLY A 64 -30.08 -14.07 7.51
CA GLY A 64 -30.47 -14.64 8.81
C GLY A 64 -29.32 -14.81 9.81
N LEU A 65 -29.63 -15.22 11.06
CA LEU A 65 -28.70 -15.25 12.20
C LEU A 65 -27.45 -16.17 12.06
N SER A 66 -27.36 -16.95 10.99
CA SER A 66 -26.20 -17.79 10.65
C SER A 66 -25.21 -17.11 9.70
N TYR A 67 -25.55 -15.92 9.20
CA TYR A 67 -24.74 -15.18 8.23
C TYR A 67 -24.68 -13.72 8.68
N CYS A 68 -23.59 -13.35 9.36
CA CYS A 68 -23.45 -12.07 10.02
C CYS A 68 -22.06 -11.49 9.84
N ASN A 69 -21.91 -10.18 10.07
CA ASN A 69 -20.60 -9.53 10.17
C ASN A 69 -19.87 -9.79 11.51
N MET A 70 -20.41 -10.67 12.37
CA MET A 70 -19.87 -10.92 13.72
C MET A 70 -19.86 -12.39 14.11
N ALA A 71 -18.90 -12.77 14.96
CA ALA A 71 -18.86 -14.08 15.59
C ALA A 71 -20.09 -14.31 16.50
N PRO A 72 -20.59 -15.56 16.64
CA PRO A 72 -20.04 -16.81 16.10
C PRO A 72 -20.42 -17.07 14.63
N SER A 73 -21.34 -16.30 14.07
CA SER A 73 -21.88 -16.47 12.71
C SER A 73 -21.16 -15.60 11.68
N PHE A 74 -19.86 -15.36 11.87
CA PHE A 74 -19.08 -14.42 11.06
C PHE A 74 -18.95 -14.94 9.62
N GLN A 75 -19.37 -14.15 8.63
CA GLN A 75 -19.34 -14.51 7.21
C GLN A 75 -18.80 -13.39 6.29
N PHE A 76 -18.90 -12.12 6.68
CA PHE A 76 -18.46 -10.97 5.86
C PHE A 76 -18.04 -9.79 6.74
N CYS A 77 -17.39 -8.81 6.13
CA CYS A 77 -17.01 -7.54 6.77
C CYS A 77 -17.85 -6.36 6.31
N ALA A 78 -18.11 -6.40 5.02
CA ALA A 78 -18.89 -5.44 4.28
C ALA A 78 -19.48 -6.19 3.09
N TYR A 79 -20.33 -5.49 2.37
CA TYR A 79 -20.81 -5.87 1.05
C TYR A 79 -21.27 -4.60 0.35
N HIS A 80 -21.36 -4.67 -0.97
CA HIS A 80 -22.15 -3.72 -1.74
C HIS A 80 -23.23 -4.44 -2.55
N LEU A 81 -24.38 -3.79 -2.68
CA LEU A 81 -25.57 -4.32 -3.35
C LEU A 81 -26.34 -3.17 -4.03
N THR A 82 -27.45 -3.54 -4.69
CA THR A 82 -28.40 -2.57 -5.23
C THR A 82 -29.83 -2.85 -4.81
N PHE A 83 -30.64 -1.79 -4.80
CA PHE A 83 -32.08 -1.90 -4.64
C PHE A 83 -32.84 -0.84 -5.43
N ASP A 84 -34.14 -1.11 -5.66
CA ASP A 84 -35.06 -0.12 -6.22
C ASP A 84 -35.69 0.71 -5.09
N ASP A 85 -35.47 2.02 -5.11
CA ASP A 85 -36.20 2.99 -4.29
C ASP A 85 -37.16 3.81 -5.16
N ALA A 86 -38.38 3.28 -5.30
CA ALA A 86 -39.47 3.91 -6.04
C ALA A 86 -39.10 4.21 -7.51
N GLY A 87 -38.52 3.22 -8.21
CA GLY A 87 -38.10 3.33 -9.61
C GLY A 87 -36.71 3.92 -9.83
N ARG A 88 -35.94 4.14 -8.76
CA ARG A 88 -34.55 4.61 -8.81
C ARG A 88 -33.64 3.51 -8.29
N GLN A 89 -32.59 3.18 -9.04
CA GLN A 89 -31.63 2.17 -8.63
C GLN A 89 -30.57 2.81 -7.74
N ALA A 90 -30.55 2.45 -6.46
CA ALA A 90 -29.52 2.87 -5.52
C ALA A 90 -28.43 1.80 -5.43
N VAL A 91 -27.16 2.23 -5.47
CA VAL A 91 -25.99 1.41 -5.15
C VAL A 91 -25.52 1.79 -3.75
N TYR A 92 -25.31 0.81 -2.88
CA TYR A 92 -24.88 1.05 -1.51
C TYR A 92 -23.92 -0.03 -1.04
N ALA A 93 -23.14 0.29 -0.02
CA ALA A 93 -22.34 -0.66 0.71
C ALA A 93 -22.63 -0.56 2.20
N PHE A 94 -22.80 -1.72 2.83
CA PHE A 94 -22.78 -1.85 4.29
C PHE A 94 -21.33 -1.87 4.75
N MET A 95 -20.99 -0.96 5.65
CA MET A 95 -19.63 -0.76 6.14
C MET A 95 -19.61 -1.02 7.66
N GLY A 96 -19.47 -2.29 8.05
CA GLY A 96 -19.47 -2.70 9.46
C GLY A 96 -18.19 -2.29 10.18
N ASP A 97 -18.32 -1.53 11.27
CA ASP A 97 -17.20 -1.13 12.12
C ASP A 97 -16.94 -2.16 13.22
N HIS A 98 -15.73 -2.75 13.24
CA HIS A 98 -15.38 -3.85 14.15
C HIS A 98 -14.04 -3.63 14.84
N ALA A 99 -14.06 -3.57 16.17
CA ALA A 99 -12.85 -3.67 16.97
C ALA A 99 -12.58 -5.14 17.20
N LEU A 100 -11.60 -5.67 16.46
CA LEU A 100 -10.91 -6.94 16.74
C LEU A 100 -11.73 -7.87 17.65
N GLY A 101 -12.76 -8.52 17.09
CA GLY A 101 -13.55 -9.51 17.80
C GLY A 101 -12.60 -10.46 18.50
N GLY A 102 -12.60 -10.41 19.83
CA GLY A 102 -11.52 -10.90 20.71
C GLY A 102 -10.81 -12.13 20.17
N ALA A 103 -9.50 -12.00 19.99
CA ALA A 103 -8.58 -13.03 19.53
C ALA A 103 -9.04 -14.48 19.81
N ALA A 104 -9.41 -15.23 18.76
CA ALA A 104 -9.21 -16.69 18.68
C ALA A 104 -9.64 -17.35 17.35
N THR A 105 -10.61 -16.83 16.60
CA THR A 105 -11.18 -17.58 15.46
C THR A 105 -11.72 -16.71 14.31
N GLY A 106 -10.94 -16.51 13.25
CA GLY A 106 -11.43 -16.03 11.93
C GLY A 106 -10.92 -14.64 11.51
N PRO A 107 -10.81 -14.35 10.19
CA PRO A 107 -10.18 -13.14 9.67
C PRO A 107 -11.00 -11.93 10.08
N ALA A 108 -10.50 -11.17 11.06
CA ALA A 108 -11.23 -10.06 11.64
C ALA A 108 -11.20 -8.89 10.66
N CYS A 109 -12.37 -8.32 10.37
CA CYS A 109 -12.52 -7.08 9.60
C CYS A 109 -11.71 -5.90 10.15
N GLY A 110 -11.21 -6.03 11.39
CA GLY A 110 -10.29 -5.10 12.05
C GLY A 110 -8.80 -5.46 11.93
N THR A 111 -8.39 -6.38 11.04
CA THR A 111 -6.96 -6.56 10.71
C THR A 111 -6.63 -5.83 9.43
N THR A 112 -5.64 -4.94 9.50
CA THR A 112 -5.13 -4.28 8.31
C THR A 112 -4.47 -5.32 7.37
N PRO A 113 -4.49 -5.13 6.04
CA PRO A 113 -4.00 -6.11 5.06
C PRO A 113 -2.54 -6.56 5.25
N GLY A 114 -2.27 -7.84 5.46
CA GLY A 114 -0.93 -8.34 5.82
C GLY A 114 -0.65 -8.39 7.32
N GLY A 115 -1.66 -8.12 8.15
CA GLY A 115 -1.63 -8.28 9.60
C GLY A 115 -1.30 -6.99 10.36
N ARG A 116 -1.50 -7.02 11.68
CA ARG A 116 -1.21 -5.89 12.56
C ARG A 116 0.30 -5.63 12.62
N VAL A 117 0.72 -4.42 12.27
CA VAL A 117 2.09 -3.94 12.50
C VAL A 117 2.18 -3.07 13.76
N ALA A 118 3.40 -2.86 14.26
CA ALA A 118 3.62 -2.14 15.54
C ALA A 118 3.21 -0.66 15.50
N THR A 119 3.08 -0.09 14.31
CA THR A 119 2.62 1.27 14.03
C THR A 119 1.77 1.21 12.77
N GLU A 120 0.46 1.31 12.91
CA GLU A 120 -0.43 1.57 11.76
C GLU A 120 -0.44 3.08 11.49
N PRO A 121 -0.76 3.52 10.25
CA PRO A 121 -0.64 4.93 9.85
C PRO A 121 -1.32 5.93 10.81
N ASP A 122 -2.50 5.57 11.34
CA ASP A 122 -3.30 6.44 12.21
C ASP A 122 -3.27 6.00 13.70
N ASP A 123 -2.50 4.96 14.05
CA ASP A 123 -2.49 4.30 15.37
C ASP A 123 -3.89 3.83 15.84
N ASP A 124 -4.84 3.73 14.89
CA ASP A 124 -6.20 3.24 15.07
C ASP A 124 -6.46 2.10 14.09
N VAL A 125 -6.13 0.89 14.55
CA VAL A 125 -6.24 -0.34 13.74
C VAL A 125 -7.64 -0.58 13.18
N THR A 126 -8.67 -0.10 13.87
CA THR A 126 -10.06 -0.29 13.46
C THR A 126 -10.40 0.67 12.33
N ALA A 127 -10.03 1.95 12.47
CA ALA A 127 -10.17 2.92 11.40
C ALA A 127 -9.33 2.55 10.16
N ASP A 128 -8.07 2.14 10.35
CA ASP A 128 -7.18 1.73 9.25
C ASP A 128 -7.75 0.53 8.47
N ALA A 129 -8.29 -0.46 9.18
CA ALA A 129 -8.94 -1.60 8.55
C ALA A 129 -10.23 -1.18 7.81
N GLN A 130 -11.03 -0.29 8.40
CA GLN A 130 -12.24 0.24 7.78
C GLN A 130 -11.95 1.02 6.50
N VAL A 131 -10.84 1.74 6.43
CA VAL A 131 -10.39 2.41 5.20
C VAL A 131 -10.07 1.39 4.11
N SER A 132 -9.40 0.27 4.44
CA SER A 132 -9.13 -0.79 3.47
C SER A 132 -10.40 -1.47 2.99
N VAL A 133 -11.35 -1.77 3.88
CA VAL A 133 -12.65 -2.36 3.50
C VAL A 133 -13.47 -1.37 2.68
N THR A 134 -13.42 -0.08 3.00
CA THR A 134 -14.04 0.98 2.19
C THR A 134 -13.46 0.99 0.78
N ALA A 135 -12.13 0.93 0.66
CA ALA A 135 -11.46 0.91 -0.64
C ALA A 135 -11.83 -0.34 -1.45
N HIS A 136 -12.01 -1.49 -0.79
CA HIS A 136 -12.48 -2.74 -1.37
C HIS A 136 -13.88 -2.57 -1.99
N GLU A 137 -14.89 -2.24 -1.19
CA GLU A 137 -16.28 -2.14 -1.65
C GLU A 137 -16.47 -1.02 -2.68
N LEU A 138 -15.75 0.10 -2.50
CA LEU A 138 -15.75 1.18 -3.47
C LEU A 138 -15.20 0.73 -4.82
N ALA A 139 -14.09 -0.02 -4.84
CA ALA A 139 -13.51 -0.49 -6.08
C ALA A 139 -14.43 -1.48 -6.79
N GLU A 140 -15.03 -2.40 -6.04
CA GLU A 140 -15.94 -3.40 -6.58
C GLU A 140 -17.22 -2.77 -7.11
N SER A 141 -17.88 -1.90 -6.34
CA SER A 141 -19.07 -1.16 -6.81
C SER A 141 -18.82 -0.28 -8.03
N VAL A 142 -17.59 0.20 -8.25
CA VAL A 142 -17.24 0.91 -9.49
C VAL A 142 -17.13 -0.05 -10.68
N THR A 143 -16.60 -1.26 -10.47
CA THR A 143 -16.42 -2.26 -11.53
C THR A 143 -17.63 -3.17 -11.74
N ASP A 144 -18.49 -3.30 -10.75
CA ASP A 144 -19.71 -4.08 -10.78
C ASP A 144 -20.80 -3.44 -9.91
N PRO A 145 -21.34 -2.28 -10.31
CA PRO A 145 -22.33 -1.58 -9.50
C PRO A 145 -23.64 -2.34 -9.31
N THR A 146 -23.93 -3.40 -10.08
CA THR A 146 -25.24 -4.07 -10.08
C THR A 146 -25.18 -5.60 -10.00
N GLY A 147 -24.02 -6.20 -9.68
CA GLY A 147 -23.79 -7.64 -9.59
C GLY A 147 -23.77 -8.41 -10.93
N GLY A 148 -23.49 -7.73 -12.04
CA GLY A 148 -23.41 -8.31 -13.40
C GLY A 148 -22.23 -7.80 -14.23
N GLY A 149 -21.27 -7.18 -13.56
CA GLY A 149 -20.09 -6.51 -14.08
C GLY A 149 -18.85 -7.40 -14.04
N TRP A 150 -17.73 -6.85 -13.56
CA TRP A 150 -16.40 -7.48 -13.70
C TRP A 150 -16.07 -8.46 -12.56
N ALA A 151 -16.74 -9.60 -12.54
CA ALA A 151 -16.40 -10.74 -11.69
C ALA A 151 -15.77 -11.91 -12.48
N GLY A 152 -15.04 -12.82 -11.81
CA GLY A 152 -14.57 -14.08 -12.39
C GLY A 152 -13.08 -14.17 -12.76
N GLY A 153 -12.61 -15.39 -13.04
CA GLY A 153 -11.18 -15.77 -13.10
C GLY A 153 -10.84 -16.86 -12.08
N ALA A 154 -9.56 -17.18 -11.84
CA ALA A 154 -9.18 -18.08 -10.75
C ALA A 154 -9.61 -17.46 -9.41
N GLY A 155 -10.55 -18.10 -8.71
CA GLY A 155 -11.12 -17.62 -7.44
C GLY A 155 -12.54 -17.05 -7.51
N GLY A 156 -13.09 -16.77 -8.70
CA GLY A 156 -14.52 -16.44 -8.88
C GLY A 156 -14.99 -15.06 -8.37
N GLY A 157 -14.28 -14.42 -7.44
CA GLY A 157 -14.64 -13.13 -6.85
C GLY A 157 -14.38 -11.91 -7.72
N GLU A 158 -14.78 -10.76 -7.20
CA GLU A 158 -14.56 -9.44 -7.77
C GLU A 158 -13.11 -8.97 -7.56
N ILE A 159 -12.80 -7.72 -7.91
CA ILE A 159 -11.41 -7.25 -7.93
C ILE A 159 -10.82 -7.04 -6.53
N GLY A 160 -11.65 -6.71 -5.53
CA GLY A 160 -11.28 -6.60 -4.13
C GLY A 160 -11.11 -7.98 -3.51
N ASP A 161 -12.10 -8.87 -3.71
CA ASP A 161 -12.12 -10.25 -3.22
C ASP A 161 -10.85 -11.02 -3.54
N LYS A 162 -10.42 -10.98 -4.81
CA LYS A 162 -9.23 -11.70 -5.28
C LYS A 162 -7.96 -11.31 -4.55
N CYS A 163 -7.94 -10.11 -3.99
CA CYS A 163 -6.79 -9.52 -3.32
C CYS A 163 -7.07 -9.22 -1.85
N ALA A 164 -8.17 -9.74 -1.30
CA ALA A 164 -8.54 -9.52 0.08
C ALA A 164 -7.38 -9.87 1.01
N ASN A 165 -7.06 -8.94 1.91
CA ASN A 165 -5.93 -9.00 2.85
C ASN A 165 -4.52 -9.03 2.25
N GLN A 166 -4.36 -8.86 0.93
CA GLN A 166 -3.04 -8.76 0.30
C GLN A 166 -2.57 -7.31 0.27
N SER A 167 -1.49 -6.98 0.96
CA SER A 167 -0.84 -5.67 0.93
C SER A 167 0.42 -5.65 0.08
N SER A 168 0.83 -4.44 -0.31
CA SER A 168 2.19 -4.17 -0.74
C SER A 168 3.13 -4.10 0.47
N LEU A 169 4.44 -3.91 0.23
CA LEU A 169 5.39 -3.73 1.32
C LEU A 169 5.10 -2.42 2.07
N ARG A 170 4.78 -2.55 3.35
CA ARG A 170 4.58 -1.42 4.27
C ARG A 170 5.90 -0.83 4.75
N ASN A 171 5.92 0.49 4.92
CA ASN A 171 7.07 1.23 5.46
C ASN A 171 7.07 1.23 7.01
N ALA A 172 8.03 1.93 7.61
CA ALA A 172 8.16 2.01 9.07
C ALA A 172 6.98 2.69 9.78
N ALA A 173 6.15 3.45 9.06
CA ALA A 173 4.91 4.04 9.58
C ALA A 173 3.68 3.15 9.35
N GLY A 174 3.87 1.92 8.84
CA GLY A 174 2.79 1.00 8.52
C GLY A 174 2.09 1.27 7.19
N ALA A 175 2.55 2.24 6.40
CA ALA A 175 1.90 2.64 5.17
C ALA A 175 2.41 1.84 3.97
N ASP A 176 1.48 1.39 3.13
CA ASP A 176 1.74 0.84 1.79
C ASP A 176 1.26 1.77 0.66
N LEU A 177 0.53 2.84 1.02
CA LEU A 177 -0.01 3.83 0.12
C LEU A 177 0.09 5.23 0.73
N TYR A 178 0.33 6.23 -0.12
CA TYR A 178 0.13 7.63 0.21
C TYR A 178 -0.86 8.27 -0.77
N LEU A 179 -1.89 8.93 -0.28
CA LEU A 179 -2.80 9.72 -1.10
C LEU A 179 -2.80 11.16 -0.59
N ASN A 180 -2.45 12.11 -1.45
CA ASN A 180 -2.36 13.53 -1.10
C ASN A 180 -1.48 13.81 0.14
N GLY A 181 -0.41 13.01 0.32
CA GLY A 181 0.51 13.11 1.46
C GLY A 181 0.05 12.42 2.74
N THR A 182 -1.17 11.86 2.78
CA THR A 182 -1.66 11.06 3.91
C THR A 182 -1.27 9.60 3.72
N ALA A 183 -0.78 8.98 4.79
CA ALA A 183 -0.37 7.59 4.85
C ALA A 183 -1.59 6.67 5.00
N TYR A 184 -1.61 5.55 4.27
CA TYR A 184 -2.68 4.56 4.32
C TYR A 184 -2.11 3.14 4.27
N SER A 185 -2.92 2.22 4.78
CA SER A 185 -2.69 0.78 4.78
C SER A 185 -3.89 0.11 4.14
N VAL A 186 -3.81 -0.17 2.83
CA VAL A 186 -4.93 -0.71 2.05
C VAL A 186 -4.53 -1.92 1.25
N GLN A 187 -5.50 -2.79 0.99
CA GLN A 187 -5.24 -3.96 0.16
C GLN A 187 -4.95 -3.53 -1.28
N MET A 188 -4.17 -4.35 -1.97
CA MET A 188 -4.08 -4.32 -3.41
C MET A 188 -5.43 -4.70 -4.04
N LEU A 189 -5.61 -4.34 -5.31
CA LEU A 189 -6.76 -4.74 -6.11
C LEU A 189 -6.30 -5.60 -7.29
N TRP A 190 -7.17 -6.51 -7.73
CA TRP A 190 -6.84 -7.34 -8.88
C TRP A 190 -6.86 -6.50 -10.15
N SER A 191 -5.73 -6.51 -10.86
CA SER A 191 -5.65 -5.88 -12.17
C SER A 191 -5.50 -6.92 -13.26
N ARG A 192 -6.36 -6.85 -14.28
CA ARG A 192 -6.21 -7.67 -15.49
C ARG A 192 -4.99 -7.27 -16.32
N SER A 193 -4.59 -5.99 -16.34
CA SER A 193 -3.44 -5.55 -17.13
C SER A 193 -2.13 -6.13 -16.60
N VAL A 194 -2.09 -6.36 -15.29
CA VAL A 194 -0.95 -6.92 -14.55
C VAL A 194 -1.11 -8.42 -14.32
N ALA A 195 -2.34 -8.95 -14.37
CA ALA A 195 -2.69 -10.33 -14.04
C ALA A 195 -2.27 -10.75 -12.62
N ALA A 196 -2.28 -9.80 -11.68
CA ALA A 196 -1.99 -10.00 -10.27
C ALA A 196 -2.68 -8.92 -9.41
N CYS A 197 -2.58 -9.06 -8.09
CA CYS A 197 -2.89 -8.01 -7.14
C CYS A 197 -1.82 -6.91 -7.23
N ALA A 198 -2.25 -5.67 -7.42
CA ALA A 198 -1.32 -4.54 -7.54
C ALA A 198 -1.92 -3.26 -6.94
N MET A 199 -1.03 -2.40 -6.44
CA MET A 199 -1.38 -1.04 -6.01
C MET A 199 -1.53 -0.08 -7.19
N SER A 200 -0.88 -0.41 -8.32
CA SER A 200 -0.91 0.39 -9.55
C SER A 200 -0.99 -0.50 -10.79
N LEU A 201 -1.33 0.09 -11.95
CA LEU A 201 -1.53 -0.64 -13.20
C LEU A 201 -0.23 -0.96 -13.97
N CYS A 202 0.93 -0.76 -13.36
CA CYS A 202 2.10 -0.32 -14.10
C CYS A 202 3.13 -1.41 -14.42
N GLY A 203 2.65 -2.66 -14.59
CA GLY A 203 3.49 -3.81 -14.95
C GLY A 203 4.15 -3.78 -16.34
N THR A 204 4.07 -2.68 -17.10
CA THR A 204 4.83 -2.49 -18.36
C THR A 204 5.18 -1.03 -18.71
N SER A 205 4.81 -0.04 -17.89
CA SER A 205 5.12 1.36 -18.17
C SER A 205 5.15 2.20 -16.90
N VAL A 206 6.21 2.99 -16.75
CA VAL A 206 6.55 3.80 -15.57
C VAL A 206 5.38 4.68 -15.13
N CYS A 207 4.78 4.38 -13.97
CA CYS A 207 3.81 5.28 -13.31
C CYS A 207 4.33 5.89 -12.01
N GLY A 208 5.49 5.45 -11.54
CA GLY A 208 6.14 6.01 -10.36
C GLY A 208 7.18 7.07 -10.73
N THR A 209 7.45 7.97 -9.79
CA THR A 209 8.68 8.77 -9.83
C THR A 209 9.86 7.80 -9.73
N LEU A 210 10.85 7.93 -10.63
CA LEU A 210 12.05 7.09 -10.58
C LEU A 210 12.70 7.15 -9.19
N PRO A 211 13.25 6.03 -8.67
CA PRO A 211 13.96 6.04 -7.40
C PRO A 211 15.04 7.12 -7.37
N GLY A 212 15.12 7.83 -6.25
CA GLY A 212 16.16 8.83 -6.03
C GLY A 212 17.45 8.13 -5.62
N VAL A 213 18.53 8.35 -6.35
CA VAL A 213 19.87 7.88 -5.96
C VAL A 213 20.73 9.10 -5.68
N ARG A 214 21.37 9.10 -4.51
CA ARG A 214 22.32 10.16 -4.11
C ARG A 214 23.62 9.52 -3.67
N GLN A 215 24.73 10.07 -4.15
CA GLN A 215 26.05 9.70 -3.71
C GLN A 215 26.77 10.91 -3.14
N THR A 216 27.51 10.70 -2.06
CA THR A 216 28.44 11.68 -1.48
C THR A 216 29.77 11.02 -1.19
N ALA A 217 30.84 11.80 -1.34
CA ALA A 217 32.19 11.41 -1.00
C ALA A 217 32.80 12.49 -0.11
N ALA A 218 33.62 12.07 0.85
CA ALA A 218 34.34 12.96 1.75
C ALA A 218 35.76 12.43 1.98
N ALA A 219 36.75 13.15 1.46
CA ALA A 219 38.15 12.90 1.72
C ALA A 219 38.51 13.05 3.22
N GLY A 220 39.15 12.04 3.77
CA GLY A 220 39.79 12.08 5.08
C GLY A 220 41.17 12.75 5.01
N ARG A 221 41.90 12.69 6.13
CA ARG A 221 43.30 13.17 6.16
C ARG A 221 44.21 12.24 5.35
N ALA A 222 45.15 12.84 4.62
CA ALA A 222 46.21 12.09 3.97
C ALA A 222 47.09 11.36 5.01
N ALA A 223 47.36 10.09 4.76
CA ALA A 223 48.34 9.31 5.49
C ALA A 223 49.76 9.73 5.08
N ALA A 224 50.76 9.32 5.88
CA ALA A 224 52.16 9.68 5.67
C ALA A 224 52.74 9.12 4.35
N ASP A 225 52.11 8.10 3.77
CA ASP A 225 52.45 7.52 2.47
C ASP A 225 51.78 8.23 1.27
N GLY A 226 51.05 9.33 1.54
CA GLY A 226 50.33 10.10 0.52
C GLY A 226 48.97 9.53 0.13
N THR A 227 48.52 8.43 0.75
CA THR A 227 47.18 7.86 0.49
C THR A 227 46.09 8.63 1.24
N VAL A 228 44.92 8.77 0.62
CA VAL A 228 43.74 9.39 1.26
C VAL A 228 42.61 8.38 1.32
N ALA A 229 42.06 8.18 2.53
CA ALA A 229 40.82 7.42 2.69
C ALA A 229 39.63 8.34 2.42
N VAL A 230 38.79 7.97 1.45
CA VAL A 230 37.57 8.69 1.10
C VAL A 230 36.38 7.90 1.64
N ALA A 231 35.56 8.52 2.49
CA ALA A 231 34.31 7.94 2.94
C ALA A 231 33.24 8.21 1.88
N VAL A 232 32.53 7.17 1.46
CA VAL A 232 31.47 7.23 0.46
C VAL A 232 30.17 6.82 1.11
N SER A 233 29.11 7.57 0.85
CA SER A 233 27.73 7.23 1.23
C SER A 233 26.86 7.29 -0.01
N VAL A 234 26.10 6.22 -0.23
CA VAL A 234 25.08 6.08 -1.27
C VAL A 234 23.74 5.92 -0.56
N SER A 235 22.75 6.64 -1.05
CA SER A 235 21.39 6.61 -0.53
C SER A 235 20.42 6.36 -1.68
N VAL A 236 19.54 5.37 -1.51
CA VAL A 236 18.48 5.03 -2.46
C VAL A 236 17.14 5.24 -1.78
N ARG A 237 16.37 6.21 -2.30
CA ARG A 237 15.04 6.55 -1.80
C ARG A 237 13.99 6.08 -2.79
N ASN A 238 12.93 5.46 -2.28
CA ASN A 238 11.70 5.24 -3.04
C ASN A 238 10.77 6.45 -2.85
N PRO A 239 10.56 7.30 -3.87
CA PRO A 239 9.64 8.43 -3.77
C PRO A 239 8.19 8.08 -4.09
N SER A 240 7.90 6.83 -4.46
CA SER A 240 6.57 6.42 -4.90
C SER A 240 5.55 6.52 -3.76
N ASP A 241 4.35 6.93 -4.14
CA ASP A 241 3.17 6.94 -3.28
C ASP A 241 2.48 5.57 -3.23
N THR A 242 2.66 4.71 -4.24
CA THR A 242 1.87 3.48 -4.44
C THR A 242 2.69 2.20 -4.52
N ASP A 243 3.91 2.28 -5.03
CA ASP A 243 4.69 1.10 -5.43
C ASP A 243 5.97 0.97 -4.64
N ALA A 244 6.13 -0.18 -3.97
CA ALA A 244 7.40 -0.57 -3.39
C ALA A 244 8.41 -0.96 -4.49
N LEU A 245 9.69 -0.70 -4.24
CA LEU A 245 10.78 -1.30 -5.03
C LEU A 245 10.94 -2.73 -4.53
N ALA A 246 10.88 -3.75 -5.39
CA ALA A 246 10.93 -5.15 -4.93
C ALA A 246 12.36 -5.68 -4.77
N GLY A 247 13.29 -5.17 -5.59
CA GLY A 247 14.66 -5.69 -5.67
C GLY A 247 15.67 -4.64 -6.08
N ALA A 248 15.84 -3.60 -5.26
CA ALA A 248 16.82 -2.55 -5.53
C ALA A 248 18.24 -3.08 -5.34
N ALA A 249 19.12 -2.80 -6.29
CA ALA A 249 20.55 -3.10 -6.19
C ALA A 249 21.38 -1.96 -6.76
N VAL A 250 22.43 -1.59 -6.04
CA VAL A 250 23.38 -0.56 -6.47
C VAL A 250 24.70 -1.18 -6.88
N VAL A 251 25.26 -0.66 -7.96
CA VAL A 251 26.58 -1.06 -8.47
C VAL A 251 27.46 0.19 -8.56
N GLU A 252 28.55 0.17 -7.81
CA GLU A 252 29.62 1.16 -7.91
C GLU A 252 30.76 0.56 -8.73
N THR A 253 31.21 1.27 -9.76
CA THR A 253 32.43 0.91 -10.49
C THR A 253 33.52 1.90 -10.14
N LEU A 254 34.52 1.44 -9.38
CA LEU A 254 35.63 2.29 -8.97
C LEU A 254 36.49 2.66 -10.18
N PRO A 255 36.70 3.96 -10.45
CA PRO A 255 37.62 4.39 -11.48
C PRO A 255 39.07 4.00 -11.12
N ALA A 256 39.93 3.98 -12.13
CA ALA A 256 41.35 3.72 -11.93
C ALA A 256 41.95 4.69 -10.89
N GLY A 257 42.81 4.16 -10.02
CA GLY A 257 43.43 4.92 -8.93
C GLY A 257 42.63 4.93 -7.61
N LEU A 258 41.41 4.38 -7.59
CA LEU A 258 40.65 4.12 -6.37
C LEU A 258 40.61 2.62 -6.05
N THR A 259 40.88 2.26 -4.80
CA THR A 259 40.79 0.88 -4.31
C THR A 259 39.82 0.79 -3.14
N TYR A 260 38.88 -0.15 -3.17
CA TYR A 260 37.99 -0.43 -2.04
C TYR A 260 38.76 -0.85 -0.79
N VAL A 261 38.39 -0.29 0.36
CA VAL A 261 38.89 -0.74 1.67
C VAL A 261 38.03 -1.91 2.14
N ALA A 262 38.54 -3.13 2.00
CA ALA A 262 37.83 -4.35 2.42
C ALA A 262 37.34 -4.26 3.88
N GLY A 263 36.09 -4.66 4.11
CA GLY A 263 35.45 -4.63 5.43
C GLY A 263 35.00 -3.24 5.90
N SER A 264 35.18 -2.19 5.10
CA SER A 264 34.74 -0.82 5.48
C SER A 264 33.27 -0.54 5.20
N ALA A 265 32.60 -1.41 4.44
CA ALA A 265 31.24 -1.17 4.00
C ALA A 265 30.20 -1.58 5.04
N HIS A 266 29.12 -0.78 5.12
CA HIS A 266 27.91 -1.14 5.86
C HIS A 266 26.65 -0.75 5.05
N PRO A 267 25.76 -1.69 4.73
CA PRO A 267 25.96 -3.14 4.86
C PRO A 267 27.15 -3.65 4.01
N ALA A 268 27.61 -4.87 4.27
CA ALA A 268 28.65 -5.50 3.46
C ALA A 268 28.15 -5.69 2.01
N PRO A 269 29.01 -5.52 0.99
CA PRO A 269 28.60 -5.74 -0.39
C PRO A 269 28.31 -7.22 -0.65
N ALA A 270 27.32 -7.49 -1.50
CA ALA A 270 27.03 -8.81 -2.03
C ALA A 270 28.21 -9.33 -2.88
N SER A 271 28.91 -8.43 -3.58
CA SER A 271 30.17 -8.74 -4.26
C SER A 271 31.12 -7.55 -4.32
N ALA A 272 32.42 -7.83 -4.29
CA ALA A 272 33.49 -6.86 -4.45
C ALA A 272 34.62 -7.49 -5.27
N SER A 273 34.63 -7.28 -6.59
CA SER A 273 35.60 -7.89 -7.50
C SER A 273 35.94 -6.96 -8.67
N GLY A 274 37.22 -6.92 -9.05
CA GLY A 274 37.66 -6.16 -10.23
C GLY A 274 37.35 -4.65 -10.20
N GLY A 275 37.24 -4.04 -9.02
CA GLY A 275 36.84 -2.63 -8.86
C GLY A 275 35.33 -2.38 -8.91
N ALA A 276 34.50 -3.41 -9.14
CA ALA A 276 33.06 -3.32 -9.03
C ALA A 276 32.58 -3.77 -7.64
N LEU A 277 31.75 -2.94 -7.01
CA LEU A 277 31.09 -3.23 -5.74
C LEU A 277 29.57 -3.29 -5.99
N ARG A 278 28.92 -4.35 -5.50
CA ARG A 278 27.47 -4.52 -5.61
C ARG A 278 26.84 -4.69 -4.23
N TRP A 279 25.73 -4.01 -4.01
CA TRP A 279 24.84 -4.22 -2.87
C TRP A 279 23.44 -4.53 -3.37
N ASP A 280 22.89 -5.66 -2.91
CA ASP A 280 21.48 -5.97 -3.07
C ASP A 280 20.76 -5.40 -1.84
N LEU A 281 20.01 -4.31 -2.04
CA LEU A 281 19.35 -3.55 -0.97
C LEU A 281 18.04 -4.21 -0.52
N GLY A 282 17.54 -5.18 -1.30
CA GLY A 282 16.23 -5.79 -1.10
C GLY A 282 15.11 -4.82 -1.44
N PRO A 283 13.90 -5.06 -0.93
CA PRO A 283 12.78 -4.21 -1.22
C PRO A 283 12.78 -2.93 -0.37
N ILE A 284 12.26 -1.85 -0.95
CA ILE A 284 12.16 -0.52 -0.34
C ILE A 284 10.72 -0.05 -0.45
N ALA A 285 10.04 0.06 0.70
CA ALA A 285 8.63 0.46 0.78
C ALA A 285 8.40 1.89 0.24
N VAL A 286 7.14 2.31 0.13
CA VAL A 286 6.79 3.68 -0.25
C VAL A 286 7.39 4.70 0.73
N HIS A 287 7.95 5.78 0.18
CA HIS A 287 8.67 6.84 0.91
C HIS A 287 9.87 6.41 1.77
N ASP A 288 10.28 5.15 1.68
CA ASP A 288 11.35 4.56 2.48
C ASP A 288 12.72 4.75 1.79
N GLN A 289 13.81 4.52 2.56
CA GLN A 289 15.18 4.68 2.07
C GLN A 289 16.09 3.53 2.54
N ARG A 290 17.11 3.23 1.75
CA ARG A 290 18.24 2.37 2.14
C ARG A 290 19.56 3.06 1.86
N ASP A 291 20.48 2.93 2.81
CA ASP A 291 21.78 3.57 2.76
C ASP A 291 22.90 2.52 2.74
N VAL A 292 23.94 2.84 1.97
CA VAL A 292 25.19 2.10 1.91
C VAL A 292 26.31 3.07 2.22
N THR A 293 27.23 2.67 3.07
CA THR A 293 28.47 3.40 3.30
C THR A 293 29.65 2.49 3.01
N PHE A 294 30.76 3.04 2.53
CA PHE A 294 32.02 2.31 2.34
C PHE A 294 33.19 3.30 2.28
N ARG A 295 34.42 2.78 2.27
CA ARG A 295 35.62 3.60 2.09
C ARG A 295 36.42 3.12 0.89
N VAL A 296 37.03 4.07 0.19
CA VAL A 296 38.01 3.83 -0.86
C VAL A 296 39.33 4.51 -0.50
N ARG A 297 40.43 4.01 -1.03
CA ARG A 297 41.76 4.63 -0.98
C ARG A 297 42.10 5.18 -2.34
N ALA A 298 42.49 6.46 -2.37
CA ALA A 298 43.04 7.10 -3.55
C ALA A 298 44.58 7.03 -3.53
N SER A 299 45.18 6.59 -4.63
CA SER A 299 46.65 6.59 -4.82
C SER A 299 47.04 7.55 -5.94
N GLY A 300 47.71 8.65 -5.60
CA GLY A 300 48.23 9.65 -6.53
C GLY A 300 47.47 10.99 -6.52
N ALA A 301 48.21 12.10 -6.52
CA ALA A 301 47.67 13.45 -6.69
C ALA A 301 47.66 13.79 -8.20
N GLY A 302 46.48 13.94 -8.81
CA GLY A 302 46.42 14.46 -10.19
C GLY A 302 45.12 14.24 -10.97
N SER A 303 44.27 13.31 -10.56
CA SER A 303 42.89 13.20 -11.08
C SER A 303 41.93 13.36 -9.91
N ASP A 304 40.85 14.09 -10.10
CA ASP A 304 39.67 14.08 -9.23
C ASP A 304 38.72 13.00 -9.78
N PRO A 305 38.91 11.70 -9.44
CA PRO A 305 38.09 10.64 -10.00
C PRO A 305 36.66 10.79 -9.51
N ARG A 306 35.76 11.10 -10.44
CA ARG A 306 34.34 11.11 -10.18
C ARG A 306 33.88 9.68 -9.88
N LEU A 307 33.40 9.45 -8.66
CA LEU A 307 32.70 8.23 -8.26
C LEU A 307 31.27 8.30 -8.79
N CYS A 308 30.76 7.20 -9.33
CA CYS A 308 29.43 7.16 -9.91
C CYS A 308 28.78 5.81 -9.63
N VAL A 309 27.62 5.85 -8.99
CA VAL A 309 26.82 4.67 -8.66
C VAL A 309 25.62 4.55 -9.60
N GLY A 310 25.43 3.35 -10.13
CA GLY A 310 24.23 2.96 -10.88
C GLY A 310 23.22 2.22 -9.99
N LEU A 311 21.94 2.35 -10.29
CA LEU A 311 20.85 1.61 -9.65
C LEU A 311 20.13 0.73 -10.68
N SER A 312 19.88 -0.53 -10.29
CA SER A 312 18.91 -1.40 -10.94
C SER A 312 17.81 -1.76 -9.95
N TRP A 313 16.58 -1.94 -10.41
CA TRP A 313 15.45 -2.29 -9.56
C TRP A 313 14.34 -2.97 -10.38
N TRP A 314 13.43 -3.61 -9.66
CA TRP A 314 12.29 -4.35 -10.19
C TRP A 314 11.02 -3.85 -9.52
N ASP A 315 9.90 -3.92 -10.23
CA ASP A 315 8.60 -3.74 -9.63
C ASP A 315 8.18 -4.96 -8.79
N MET A 316 7.04 -4.85 -8.11
CA MET A 316 6.48 -5.94 -7.28
C MET A 316 6.06 -7.18 -8.09
N LEU A 317 6.02 -7.09 -9.41
CA LEU A 317 5.69 -8.18 -10.31
C LEU A 317 6.93 -8.93 -10.79
N GLY A 318 8.12 -8.44 -10.44
CA GLY A 318 9.37 -9.01 -10.87
C GLY A 318 9.73 -8.61 -12.30
N GLU A 319 9.28 -7.46 -12.78
CA GLU A 319 9.69 -6.90 -14.07
C GLU A 319 10.79 -5.83 -13.89
N PRO A 320 11.89 -5.87 -14.68
CA PRO A 320 12.96 -4.89 -14.60
C PRO A 320 12.48 -3.51 -15.03
N GLN A 321 12.84 -2.48 -14.25
CA GLN A 321 12.40 -1.11 -14.52
C GLN A 321 13.54 -0.22 -15.02
N PRO A 322 13.23 0.89 -15.75
CA PRO A 322 14.23 1.84 -16.18
C PRO A 322 15.05 2.39 -15.00
N ALA A 323 16.37 2.41 -15.16
CA ALA A 323 17.28 2.95 -14.17
C ALA A 323 17.24 4.50 -14.19
N PRO A 324 17.28 5.17 -13.02
CA PRO A 324 17.56 6.59 -12.96
C PRO A 324 18.99 6.89 -13.46
N PRO A 325 19.29 8.15 -13.83
CA PRO A 325 20.65 8.56 -14.14
C PRO A 325 21.62 8.21 -12.99
N PRO A 326 22.87 7.79 -13.28
CA PRO A 326 23.86 7.53 -12.24
C PRO A 326 24.06 8.74 -11.34
N ALA A 327 24.09 8.50 -10.03
CA ALA A 327 24.47 9.53 -9.07
C ALA A 327 25.98 9.55 -8.96
N CYS A 328 26.59 10.74 -8.94
CA CYS A 328 28.03 10.85 -8.90
C CYS A 328 28.50 11.87 -7.87
N ALA A 329 29.66 11.61 -7.25
CA ALA A 329 30.31 12.50 -6.31
C ALA A 329 31.80 12.68 -6.62
N THR A 330 32.34 13.84 -6.27
CA THR A 330 33.78 14.14 -6.27
C THR A 330 34.30 14.00 -4.82
N PRO A 331 35.38 13.23 -4.58
CA PRO A 331 36.01 13.01 -3.28
C PRO A 331 36.43 14.25 -2.48
#